data_AF-K2EEP5-F1
#
_entry.id   AF-K2EEP5-F1
#
_cell.length_a   1.000
_cell.length_b   1.000
_cell.length_c   1.000
_cell.angle_alpha   90.00
_cell.angle_beta   90.00
_cell.angle_gamma   90.00
#
_symmetry.space_group_name_H-M   'P 1'
#
loop_
_entity.id
_entity.type
_entity.pdbx_description
1 polymer ?
#
loop_
_entity_poly.entity_id
_entity_poly.type
_entity_poly.pdbx_seq_one_letter_code
_entity_poly.pdbx_strand_id
1 'polypeptide(L)' 'MRINREIRADRLRVVAEDGRQLGVMSFREALAMAEDQGLDLVEIAPT' A
#
# COMPACT_ATOMS: atom_id res chain seq x y z
N MET A 1 6.74 -8.01 8.38
CA MET A 1 5.73 -7.00 7.99
C MET A 1 6.48 -5.71 7.74
N ARG A 2 6.43 -5.18 6.52
CA ARG A 2 7.06 -3.90 6.16
C ARG A 2 5.97 -2.83 6.10
N ILE A 3 6.30 -1.61 6.50
CA ILE A 3 5.38 -0.47 6.46
C ILE A 3 5.98 0.68 5.67
N ASN A 4 5.13 1.42 4.95
CA ASN A 4 5.50 2.64 4.25
C ASN A 4 6.82 2.50 3.46
N ARG A 5 7.84 3.28 3.80
CA ARG A 5 9.15 3.34 3.13
C ARG A 5 10.01 2.09 3.31
N GLU A 6 9.62 1.16 4.17
CA GLU A 6 10.30 -0.13 4.32
C GLU A 6 9.91 -1.12 3.21
N ILE A 7 8.77 -0.90 2.57
CA ILE A 7 8.27 -1.75 1.47
C ILE A 7 9.21 -1.62 0.27
N ARG A 8 9.52 -2.77 -0.35
CA ARG A 8 10.50 -2.87 -1.46
C ARG A 8 9.87 -3.23 -2.80
N ALA A 9 8.61 -3.63 -2.82
CA ALA A 9 7.92 -4.00 -4.05
C ALA A 9 7.64 -2.75 -4.90
N ASP A 10 7.91 -2.82 -6.20
CA ASP A 10 7.64 -1.71 -7.13
C ASP A 10 6.14 -1.59 -7.46
N ARG A 11 5.42 -2.72 -7.42
CA ARG A 11 3.96 -2.80 -7.64
C ARG A 11 3.29 -3.61 -6.55
N LEU A 12 2.11 -3.15 -6.15
CA LEU A 12 1.32 -3.68 -5.05
C LEU A 12 -0.12 -3.90 -5.48
N ARG A 13 -0.73 -4.98 -5.01
CA ARG A 13 -2.19 -5.10 -5.00
C ARG A 13 -2.72 -4.50 -3.70
N VAL A 14 -3.46 -3.41 -3.80
CA VAL A 14 -3.87 -2.58 -2.65
C VAL A 14 -5.32 -2.86 -2.28
N VAL A 15 -5.56 -2.93 -0.98
CA VAL A 15 -6.88 -3.05 -0.35
C VAL A 15 -7.00 -1.87 0.62
N ALA A 16 -8.12 -1.15 0.56
CA ALA A 16 -8.41 -0.04 1.47
C ALA A 16 -8.78 -0.56 2.87
N GLU A 17 -8.80 0.33 3.87
CA GLU A 17 -9.16 -0.03 5.25
C GLU A 17 -10.58 -0.61 5.40
N ASP A 18 -11.49 -0.22 4.51
CA ASP A 18 -12.87 -0.70 4.45
C ASP A 18 -13.02 -2.05 3.70
N GLY A 19 -11.91 -2.65 3.26
CA GLY A 19 -11.87 -3.90 2.52
C GLY A 19 -12.09 -3.76 1.02
N ARG A 20 -12.27 -2.54 0.47
CA ARG A 20 -12.41 -2.34 -0.98
C ARG A 20 -11.09 -2.66 -1.69
N GLN A 21 -11.17 -3.46 -2.75
CA GLN A 21 -10.02 -3.72 -3.61
C GLN A 21 -9.79 -2.53 -4.55
N LEU A 22 -8.63 -1.89 -4.44
CA LEU A 22 -8.25 -0.75 -5.30
C LEU A 22 -7.48 -1.19 -6.54
N GLY A 23 -7.07 -2.46 -6.59
CA GLY A 23 -6.37 -3.05 -7.74
C GLY A 23 -4.85 -3.01 -7.59
N VAL A 24 -4.14 -3.18 -8.71
CA VAL A 24 -2.67 -3.17 -8.76
C VAL A 24 -2.19 -1.75 -9.12
N MET A 25 -1.32 -1.18 -8.30
CA MET A 25 -0.74 0.15 -8.50
C MET A 25 0.74 0.18 -8.12
N SER A 26 1.44 1.28 -8.43
CA SER A 26 2.83 1.45 -8.00
C SER A 26 2.92 1.69 -6.50
N PHE A 27 4.06 1.36 -5.90
CA PHE A 27 4.34 1.69 -4.51
C PHE A 27 4.17 3.19 -4.21
N ARG A 28 4.59 4.06 -5.14
CA ARG A 28 4.48 5.52 -4.95
C ARG A 28 3.03 5.99 -4.88
N GLU A 29 2.17 5.49 -5.77
CA GLU A 29 0.73 5.81 -5.76
C GLU A 29 0.06 5.32 -4.47
N ALA A 30 0.36 4.07 -4.06
CA ALA A 30 -0.17 3.50 -2.84
C ALA A 30 0.27 4.27 -1.58
N LEU A 31 1.54 4.66 -1.51
CA LEU A 31 2.09 5.43 -0.39
C LEU A 31 1.46 6.83 -0.33
N ALA A 32 1.37 7.53 -1.47
CA ALA A 32 0.76 8.85 -1.52
C ALA A 32 -0.71 8.81 -1.09
N MET A 33 -1.45 7.77 -1.48
CA MET A 33 -2.84 7.58 -1.09
C MET A 33 -3.00 7.33 0.42
N ALA A 34 -2.09 6.55 1.01
CA ALA A 34 -2.07 6.33 2.45
C ALA A 34 -1.75 7.64 3.20
N GLU A 35 -0.74 8.38 2.75
CA GLU A 35 -0.36 9.68 3.33
C GLU A 35 -1.50 10.72 3.25
N ASP A 36 -2.20 10.81 2.12
CA ASP A 36 -3.34 11.73 1.92
C ASP A 36 -4.52 11.42 2.86
N GLN A 37 -4.70 10.13 3.19
CA GLN A 37 -5.75 9.66 4.11
C GLN A 37 -5.29 9.63 5.57
N GLY A 38 -4.02 9.96 5.87
CA GLY A 38 -3.44 9.83 7.20
C GLY A 38 -3.34 8.38 7.70
N LEU A 39 -3.26 7.42 6.77
CA LEU A 39 -3.13 5.99 7.03
C LEU A 39 -1.71 5.50 6.77
N ASP A 40 -1.40 4.30 7.27
CA ASP A 40 -0.16 3.59 6.96
C ASP A 40 -0.37 2.55 5.86
N LEU A 41 0.57 2.47 4.92
CA LEU A 41 0.63 1.39 3.94
C LEU A 41 1.35 0.19 4.57
N VAL A 42 0.63 -0.93 4.74
CA VAL A 42 1.18 -2.16 5.35
C VAL A 42 1.28 -3.29 4.32
N GLU A 43 2.46 -3.88 4.19
CA GLU A 43 2.68 -5.07 3.37
C GLU A 43 2.26 -6.33 4.15
N ILE A 44 1.10 -6.89 3.79
CA ILE A 44 0.53 -8.10 4.43
C ILE A 44 1.02 -9.41 3.80
N ALA A 45 1.49 -9.36 2.55
CA ALA A 45 1.98 -10.53 1.82
C ALA A 45 3.22 -10.11 1.02
N PRO A 46 4.44 -10.46 1.50
CA PRO A 46 5.64 -10.22 0.73
C PRO A 46 5.66 -11.15 -0.49
N THR A 47 5.99 -10.59 -1.65
CA THR A 47 6.35 -11.34 -2.86
C THR A 47 7.86 -11.50 -2.97
#